data_AF-A0A7W0LGZ9-F1
#
_entry.id   AF-A0A7W0LGZ9-F1
#
_cell.length_a   1.000
_cell.length_b   1.000
_cell.length_c   1.000
_cell.angle_alpha   90.00
_cell.angle_beta   90.00
_cell.angle_gamma   90.00
#
_symmetry.space_group_name_H-M   'P 1'
#
loop_
_entity.id
_entity.type
_entity.pdbx_description
1 polymer ?
#
loop_
_entity_poly.entity_id
_entity_poly.type
_entity_poly.pdbx_seq_one_letter_code
_entity_poly.pdbx_strand_id
1 'polypeptide(L)'
;DSGNETVQRWRLGELKVIVDFLMPPAPEQAAAMRVQKLESDFGAIVTPGLELAFDERTLVELDGHSLNGERVRRTAPVCGPAAFVVLKALAFADRGEPKDAYDLVYVIRHTPRRGRAIAERLATHAERHASIVQRALRLLVRDFDGPDGLGPTRAAGFAIAEPAAPGELDEAAADAQGYVDDILRAAGGLRLAAEDQA
;
A
#
# COMPACT_ATOMS: atom_id res chain seq x y z
N ASP A 1 14.14 25.82 13.24
CA ASP A 1 13.90 24.74 12.27
C ASP A 1 12.55 24.91 11.60
N SER A 2 12.54 25.06 10.27
CA SER A 2 11.34 25.31 9.47
C SER A 2 10.41 24.09 9.31
N GLY A 3 10.60 23.03 10.10
CA GLY A 3 9.81 21.79 10.03
C GLY A 3 10.29 20.75 9.01
N ASN A 4 11.38 20.98 8.26
CA ASN A 4 11.86 20.03 7.26
C ASN A 4 12.93 19.10 7.88
N GLU A 5 12.54 17.90 8.34
CA GLU A 5 13.50 16.91 8.90
C GLU A 5 14.48 16.43 7.80
N THR A 6 13.94 16.19 6.60
CA THR A 6 14.68 15.96 5.36
C THR A 6 13.91 16.59 4.20
N VAL A 7 14.49 16.64 2.99
CA VAL A 7 13.83 17.29 1.85
C VAL A 7 12.48 16.65 1.49
N GLN A 8 12.30 15.36 1.79
CA GLN A 8 11.12 14.55 1.47
C GLN A 8 10.21 14.23 2.66
N ARG A 9 10.63 14.56 3.89
CA ARG A 9 9.87 14.31 5.13
C ARG A 9 9.82 15.56 5.98
N TRP A 10 8.62 16.07 6.18
CA TRP A 10 8.38 17.27 6.98
C TRP A 10 7.62 16.92 8.25
N ARG A 11 7.87 17.69 9.31
CA ARG A 11 7.24 17.60 10.61
C ARG A 11 6.58 18.93 10.95
N LEU A 12 5.28 18.89 11.21
CA LEU A 12 4.53 20.08 11.55
C LEU A 12 4.60 20.37 13.06
N GLY A 13 5.57 21.18 13.46
CA GLY A 13 5.70 21.74 14.82
C GLY A 13 5.62 20.68 15.94
N GLU A 14 4.94 21.05 17.04
CA GLU A 14 4.77 20.17 18.21
C GLU A 14 3.74 19.05 18.01
N LEU A 15 2.94 19.08 16.94
CA LEU A 15 1.87 18.11 16.68
C LEU A 15 2.38 16.70 16.38
N LYS A 16 3.70 16.53 16.24
CA LYS A 16 4.38 15.26 15.91
C LYS A 16 3.81 14.58 14.64
N VAL A 17 3.15 15.34 13.76
CA VAL A 17 2.65 14.84 12.48
C VAL A 17 3.80 14.85 11.49
N ILE A 18 4.05 13.69 10.89
CA ILE A 18 5.04 13.49 9.84
C ILE A 18 4.31 13.43 8.50
N VAL A 19 4.78 14.21 7.53
CA VAL A 19 4.30 14.22 6.16
C VAL A 19 5.44 13.78 5.25
N ASP A 20 5.25 12.66 4.58
CA ASP A 20 6.14 12.18 3.53
C ASP A 20 5.60 12.57 2.16
N PHE A 21 6.47 13.13 1.33
CA PHE A 21 6.15 13.43 -0.07
C PHE A 21 6.57 12.25 -0.93
N LEU A 22 5.65 11.74 -1.73
CA LEU A 22 5.87 10.60 -2.61
C LEU A 22 5.66 11.02 -4.07
N MET A 23 6.41 10.41 -4.99
CA MET A 23 6.21 10.57 -6.44
C MET A 23 6.37 9.23 -7.16
N PRO A 24 5.68 9.01 -8.29
CA PRO A 24 5.97 7.85 -9.14
C PRO A 24 7.35 8.01 -9.80
N PRO A 25 7.98 6.91 -10.24
CA PRO A 25 9.22 6.98 -11.02
C PRO A 25 9.02 7.79 -12.32
N ALA A 26 9.92 8.73 -12.60
CA ALA A 26 9.92 9.45 -13.88
C ALA A 26 10.71 8.68 -14.96
N PRO A 27 10.35 8.79 -16.27
CA PRO A 27 11.02 8.05 -17.35
C PRO A 27 12.54 8.27 -17.44
N GLU A 28 13.01 9.47 -17.13
CA GLU A 28 14.43 9.85 -17.22
C GLU A 28 15.18 9.67 -15.90
N GLN A 29 14.53 9.08 -14.89
CA GLN A 29 15.09 8.97 -13.55
C GLN A 29 16.01 7.75 -13.43
N ALA A 30 17.16 7.93 -12.78
CA ALA A 30 18.06 6.83 -12.49
C ALA A 30 17.33 5.77 -11.63
N ALA A 31 17.37 4.51 -12.07
CA ALA A 31 16.58 3.41 -11.47
C ALA A 31 16.84 3.17 -9.97
N ALA A 32 18.00 3.58 -9.44
CA ALA A 32 18.36 3.43 -8.03
C ALA A 32 18.03 4.66 -7.16
N MET A 33 17.46 5.72 -7.73
CA MET A 33 17.17 6.94 -6.99
C MET A 33 15.97 6.75 -6.06
N ARG A 34 16.20 6.71 -4.75
CA ARG A 34 15.14 6.60 -3.73
C ARG A 34 14.47 7.92 -3.39
N VAL A 35 15.19 9.04 -3.47
CA VAL A 35 14.67 10.38 -3.21
C VAL A 35 15.04 11.30 -4.37
N GLN A 36 14.04 11.88 -5.01
CA GLN A 36 14.23 12.93 -6.01
C GLN A 36 14.23 14.28 -5.31
N LYS A 37 15.30 15.04 -5.48
CA LYS A 37 15.32 16.45 -5.08
C LYS A 37 14.60 17.27 -6.16
N LEU A 38 13.57 18.02 -5.78
CA LEU A 38 12.72 18.81 -6.68
C LEU A 38 13.08 20.29 -6.59
N GLU A 39 13.37 20.78 -5.37
CA GLU A 39 13.90 22.11 -5.11
C GLU A 39 15.01 22.05 -4.06
N SER A 40 15.55 23.20 -3.63
CA SER A 40 16.70 23.25 -2.72
C SER A 40 16.43 22.60 -1.36
N ASP A 41 15.19 22.67 -0.88
CA ASP A 41 14.67 22.24 0.42
C ASP A 41 13.46 21.30 0.29
N PHE A 42 13.11 20.89 -0.93
CA PHE A 42 11.97 20.03 -1.21
C PHE A 42 12.35 18.85 -2.12
N GLY A 43 11.83 17.67 -1.80
CA GLY A 43 12.00 16.45 -2.57
C GLY A 43 10.90 15.44 -2.27
N ALA A 44 10.93 14.31 -2.95
CA ALA A 44 9.94 13.25 -2.79
C ALA A 44 10.58 11.86 -2.88
N ILE A 45 10.00 10.90 -2.18
CA ILE A 45 10.37 9.48 -2.22
C ILE A 45 9.81 8.88 -3.51
N VAL A 46 10.68 8.29 -4.30
CA VAL A 46 10.30 7.59 -5.54
C VAL A 46 9.64 6.28 -5.18
N THR A 47 8.35 6.16 -5.50
CA THR A 47 7.49 5.05 -5.07
C THR A 47 6.86 4.38 -6.30
N PRO A 48 7.40 3.25 -6.77
CA PRO A 48 6.81 2.49 -7.87
C PRO A 48 5.36 2.10 -7.58
N GLY A 49 4.47 2.24 -8.57
CA GLY A 49 3.04 1.95 -8.43
C GLY A 49 2.21 3.09 -7.84
N LEU A 50 2.82 4.22 -7.45
CA LEU A 50 2.10 5.38 -6.93
C LEU A 50 1.18 6.01 -7.98
N GLU A 51 1.49 5.86 -9.27
CA GLU A 51 0.66 6.26 -10.39
C GLU A 51 -0.78 5.71 -10.29
N LEU A 52 -0.97 4.48 -9.77
CA LEU A 52 -2.30 3.89 -9.56
C LEU A 52 -3.12 4.66 -8.51
N ALA A 53 -2.47 5.26 -7.50
CA ALA A 53 -3.16 6.03 -6.47
C ALA A 53 -3.72 7.35 -6.99
N PHE A 54 -3.15 7.87 -8.09
CA PHE A 54 -3.73 8.99 -8.81
C PHE A 54 -4.93 8.54 -9.66
N ASP A 55 -4.88 7.35 -10.26
CA ASP A 55 -5.99 6.81 -11.08
C ASP A 55 -7.18 6.30 -10.24
N GLU A 56 -6.92 5.82 -9.02
CA GLU A 56 -7.93 5.31 -8.10
C GLU A 56 -7.88 6.07 -6.77
N ARG A 57 -8.75 7.08 -6.66
CA ARG A 57 -8.90 7.89 -5.45
C ARG A 57 -10.36 8.15 -5.11
N THR A 58 -10.68 8.15 -3.83
CA THR A 58 -11.98 8.57 -3.31
C THR A 58 -11.82 9.91 -2.61
N LEU A 59 -12.73 10.85 -2.87
CA LEU A 59 -12.75 12.13 -2.18
C LEU A 59 -13.43 11.97 -0.82
N VAL A 60 -12.70 12.24 0.25
CA VAL A 60 -13.20 12.21 1.62
C VAL A 60 -13.36 13.63 2.13
N GLU A 61 -14.55 13.95 2.63
CA GLU A 61 -14.80 15.21 3.32
C GLU A 61 -14.34 15.09 4.77
N LEU A 62 -13.49 16.03 5.19
CA LEU A 62 -13.00 16.19 6.55
C LEU A 62 -13.66 17.45 7.12
N ASP A 63 -14.32 17.32 8.27
CA ASP A 63 -14.94 18.41 9.03
C ASP A 63 -14.32 18.42 10.42
N GLY A 64 -13.74 19.55 10.81
CA GLY A 64 -13.00 19.67 12.06
C GLY A 64 -12.60 21.10 12.35
N HIS A 65 -11.56 21.28 13.16
CA HIS A 65 -11.02 22.60 13.47
C HIS A 65 -9.58 22.71 13.00
N SER A 66 -9.20 23.90 12.54
CA SER A 66 -7.82 24.23 12.18
C SER A 66 -6.95 24.27 13.45
N LEU A 67 -5.63 24.36 13.28
CA LEU A 67 -4.70 24.54 14.40
C LEU A 67 -4.93 25.84 15.18
N ASN A 68 -5.60 26.82 14.57
CA ASN A 68 -5.98 28.08 15.21
C ASN A 68 -7.42 28.04 15.78
N GLY A 69 -8.11 26.89 15.69
CA GLY A 69 -9.42 26.67 16.31
C GLY A 69 -10.63 27.05 15.46
N GLU A 70 -10.48 27.53 14.22
CA GLU A 70 -11.62 27.79 13.34
C GLU A 70 -12.20 26.48 12.79
N ARG A 71 -13.53 26.36 12.75
CA ARG A 71 -14.16 25.23 12.07
C ARG A 71 -13.85 25.27 10.58
N VAL A 72 -13.36 24.16 10.05
CA VAL A 72 -12.90 24.02 8.69
C VAL A 72 -13.44 22.72 8.09
N ARG A 73 -13.84 22.80 6.82
CA ARG A 73 -14.21 21.66 6.01
C ARG A 73 -13.29 21.58 4.78
N ARG A 74 -12.73 20.40 4.52
CA ARG A 74 -11.80 20.15 3.41
C ARG A 74 -12.12 18.83 2.74
N THR A 75 -11.87 18.75 1.44
CA THR A 75 -11.98 17.50 0.69
C THR A 75 -10.58 17.02 0.34
N ALA A 76 -10.24 15.80 0.75
CA ALA A 76 -8.95 15.19 0.48
C ALA A 76 -9.12 13.95 -0.41
N PRO A 77 -8.32 13.80 -1.49
CA PRO A 77 -8.26 12.53 -2.20
C PRO A 77 -7.54 11.49 -1.34
N VAL A 78 -8.15 10.32 -1.22
CA VAL A 78 -7.60 9.16 -0.50
C VAL A 78 -7.42 8.01 -1.49
N CYS A 79 -6.23 7.38 -1.45
CA CYS A 79 -5.89 6.23 -2.27
C CYS A 79 -6.93 5.12 -2.14
N GLY A 80 -7.39 4.57 -3.27
CA GLY A 80 -8.31 3.45 -3.29
C GLY A 80 -7.66 2.12 -2.94
N PRO A 81 -8.46 1.11 -2.59
CA PRO A 81 -7.97 -0.15 -2.05
C PRO A 81 -7.11 -0.95 -3.04
N ALA A 82 -7.36 -0.92 -4.36
CA ALA A 82 -6.57 -1.73 -5.28
C ALA A 82 -5.17 -1.15 -5.52
N ALA A 83 -5.09 0.18 -5.72
CA ALA A 83 -3.83 0.91 -5.72
C ALA A 83 -3.06 0.71 -4.41
N PHE A 84 -3.73 0.77 -3.26
CA PHE A 84 -3.11 0.55 -1.95
C PHE A 84 -2.51 -0.86 -1.81
N VAL A 85 -3.22 -1.89 -2.29
CA VAL A 85 -2.69 -3.27 -2.29
C VAL A 85 -1.43 -3.39 -3.14
N VAL A 86 -1.38 -2.79 -4.32
CA VAL A 86 -0.15 -2.76 -5.16
C VAL A 86 1.01 -2.10 -4.42
N LEU A 87 0.76 -0.93 -3.84
CA LEU A 87 1.77 -0.19 -3.08
C LEU A 87 2.29 -1.00 -1.89
N LYS A 88 1.42 -1.65 -1.13
CA LYS A 88 1.81 -2.45 0.03
C LYS A 88 2.49 -3.75 -0.34
N ALA A 89 2.10 -4.41 -1.44
CA ALA A 89 2.81 -5.60 -1.93
C ALA A 89 4.27 -5.27 -2.29
N LEU A 90 4.50 -4.16 -3.01
CA LEU A 90 5.84 -3.68 -3.36
C LEU A 90 6.65 -3.27 -2.13
N ALA A 91 6.02 -2.54 -1.21
CA ALA A 91 6.66 -2.07 0.02
C ALA A 91 7.04 -3.21 0.97
N PHE A 92 6.16 -4.19 1.14
CA PHE A 92 6.43 -5.37 1.96
C PHE A 92 7.57 -6.21 1.37
N ALA A 93 7.61 -6.35 0.05
CA ALA A 93 8.70 -7.06 -0.62
C ALA A 93 10.07 -6.37 -0.48
N ASP A 94 10.10 -5.03 -0.38
CA ASP A 94 11.34 -4.25 -0.21
C ASP A 94 11.82 -4.26 1.26
N ARG A 95 10.91 -4.09 2.22
CA ARG A 95 11.27 -3.87 3.63
C ARG A 95 11.02 -5.06 4.55
N GLY A 96 10.02 -5.89 4.24
CA GLY A 96 9.59 -6.99 5.10
C GLY A 96 8.96 -6.56 6.42
N GLU A 97 8.47 -5.33 6.55
CA GLU A 97 7.94 -4.85 7.83
C GLU A 97 6.59 -5.50 8.17
N PRO A 98 6.38 -6.00 9.41
CA PRO A 98 5.11 -6.63 9.79
C PRO A 98 3.89 -5.74 9.61
N LYS A 99 4.05 -4.44 9.84
CA LYS A 99 3.00 -3.44 9.62
C LYS A 99 2.53 -3.39 8.16
N ASP A 100 3.42 -3.57 7.19
CA ASP A 100 3.02 -3.51 5.77
C ASP A 100 2.14 -4.71 5.39
N ALA A 101 2.44 -5.91 5.90
CA ALA A 101 1.59 -7.08 5.74
C ALA A 101 0.23 -6.89 6.43
N TYR A 102 0.22 -6.34 7.65
CA TYR A 102 -1.01 -6.04 8.36
C TYR A 102 -1.88 -5.01 7.64
N ASP A 103 -1.31 -3.87 7.24
CA ASP A 103 -2.04 -2.80 6.54
C ASP A 103 -2.68 -3.33 5.25
N LEU A 104 -1.96 -4.19 4.51
CA LEU A 104 -2.47 -4.86 3.32
C LEU A 104 -3.70 -5.71 3.64
N VAL A 105 -3.60 -6.61 4.62
CA VAL A 105 -4.70 -7.51 5.03
C VAL A 105 -5.87 -6.70 5.57
N TYR A 106 -5.61 -5.66 6.36
CA TYR A 106 -6.61 -4.79 6.94
C TYR A 106 -7.46 -4.12 5.85
N VAL A 107 -6.83 -3.54 4.82
CA VAL A 107 -7.56 -2.89 3.73
C VAL A 107 -8.39 -3.90 2.94
N ILE A 108 -7.86 -5.09 2.66
CA ILE A 108 -8.60 -6.14 1.95
C ILE A 108 -9.84 -6.58 2.75
N ARG A 109 -9.66 -6.83 4.05
CA ARG A 109 -10.71 -7.27 4.96
C ARG A 109 -11.88 -6.28 5.03
N HIS A 110 -11.59 -4.98 5.00
CA HIS A 110 -12.59 -3.93 5.18
C HIS A 110 -13.10 -3.31 3.87
N THR A 111 -12.56 -3.73 2.72
CA THR A 111 -13.10 -3.33 1.41
C THR A 111 -14.44 -4.03 1.15
N PRO A 112 -15.50 -3.32 0.73
CA PRO A 112 -16.76 -3.95 0.31
C PRO A 112 -16.51 -4.96 -0.81
N ARG A 113 -17.10 -6.16 -0.71
CA ARG A 113 -16.80 -7.32 -1.59
C ARG A 113 -15.32 -7.77 -1.57
N ARG A 114 -14.52 -7.28 -0.62
CA ARG A 114 -13.17 -7.74 -0.26
C ARG A 114 -12.26 -7.92 -1.48
N GLY A 115 -11.58 -9.06 -1.55
CA GLY A 115 -10.62 -9.36 -2.61
C GLY A 115 -11.20 -9.32 -4.02
N ARG A 116 -12.50 -9.63 -4.19
CA ARG A 116 -13.16 -9.60 -5.51
C ARG A 116 -13.22 -8.19 -6.10
N ALA A 117 -13.63 -7.19 -5.32
CA ALA A 117 -13.68 -5.81 -5.80
C ALA A 117 -12.27 -5.28 -6.11
N ILE A 118 -11.28 -5.68 -5.31
CA ILE A 118 -9.88 -5.33 -5.53
C ILE A 118 -9.40 -5.95 -6.86
N ALA A 119 -9.64 -7.24 -7.09
CA ALA A 119 -9.25 -7.91 -8.34
C ALA A 119 -9.92 -7.30 -9.58
N GLU A 120 -11.23 -6.99 -9.51
CA GLU A 120 -11.95 -6.30 -10.59
C GLU A 120 -11.30 -4.94 -10.93
N ARG A 121 -10.90 -4.17 -9.91
CA ARG A 121 -10.21 -2.89 -10.11
C ARG A 121 -8.76 -3.04 -10.59
N LEU A 122 -8.02 -4.05 -10.11
CA LEU A 122 -6.68 -4.37 -10.61
C LEU A 122 -6.70 -4.73 -12.09
N ALA A 123 -7.75 -5.40 -12.57
CA ALA A 123 -7.91 -5.68 -14.00
C ALA A 123 -8.03 -4.39 -14.83
N THR A 124 -8.81 -3.41 -14.37
CA THR A 124 -8.87 -2.08 -15.01
C THR A 124 -7.51 -1.37 -14.98
N HIS A 125 -6.80 -1.39 -13.84
CA HIS A 125 -5.47 -0.78 -13.75
C HIS A 125 -4.46 -1.44 -14.68
N ALA A 126 -4.56 -2.76 -14.90
CA ALA A 126 -3.67 -3.48 -15.79
C ALA A 126 -3.80 -3.06 -17.26
N GLU A 127 -4.89 -2.41 -17.68
CA GLU A 127 -5.01 -1.86 -19.05
C GLU A 127 -3.96 -0.79 -19.35
N ARG A 128 -3.48 -0.07 -18.33
CA ARG A 128 -2.47 1.00 -18.47
C ARG A 128 -1.17 0.68 -17.76
N HIS A 129 -1.25 -0.06 -16.65
CA HIS A 129 -0.16 -0.31 -15.72
C HIS A 129 0.10 -1.81 -15.54
N ALA A 130 0.02 -2.59 -16.63
CA ALA A 130 0.13 -4.05 -16.62
C ALA A 130 1.37 -4.55 -15.84
N SER A 131 2.54 -3.98 -16.11
CA SER A 131 3.81 -4.45 -15.56
C SER A 131 3.87 -4.36 -14.03
N ILE A 132 3.42 -3.24 -13.45
CA ILE A 132 3.45 -3.02 -11.99
C ILE A 132 2.36 -3.81 -11.28
N VAL A 133 1.16 -3.93 -11.88
CA VAL A 133 0.07 -4.78 -11.36
C VAL A 133 0.51 -6.24 -11.33
N GLN A 134 1.05 -6.77 -12.44
CA GLN A 134 1.53 -8.14 -12.51
C GLN A 134 2.68 -8.40 -11.54
N ARG A 135 3.60 -7.43 -11.39
CA ARG A 135 4.68 -7.52 -10.39
C ARG A 135 4.10 -7.64 -8.97
N ALA A 136 3.13 -6.81 -8.61
CA ALA A 136 2.49 -6.88 -7.30
C ALA A 136 1.78 -8.23 -7.08
N LEU A 137 1.05 -8.74 -8.07
CA LEU A 137 0.41 -10.07 -7.99
C LEU A 137 1.43 -11.19 -7.77
N ARG A 138 2.59 -11.16 -8.46
CA ARG A 138 3.67 -12.14 -8.22
C ARG A 138 4.25 -12.05 -6.82
N LEU A 139 4.39 -10.84 -6.28
CA LEU A 139 4.86 -10.65 -4.91
C LEU A 139 3.86 -11.18 -3.90
N LEU A 140 2.55 -10.96 -4.11
CA LEU A 140 1.51 -11.55 -3.26
C LEU A 140 1.54 -13.08 -3.29
N VAL A 141 1.71 -13.69 -4.47
CA VAL A 141 1.88 -15.15 -4.59
C VAL A 141 3.09 -15.65 -3.80
N ARG A 142 4.22 -14.94 -3.88
CA ARG A 142 5.46 -15.33 -3.18
C ARG A 142 5.35 -15.17 -1.66
N ASP A 143 4.76 -14.06 -1.22
CA ASP A 143 4.83 -13.63 0.18
C ASP A 143 3.66 -14.15 1.03
N PHE A 144 2.57 -14.59 0.40
CA PHE A 144 1.35 -15.12 1.03
C PHE A 144 1.00 -16.52 0.46
N ASP A 145 2.01 -17.36 0.23
CA ASP A 145 1.87 -18.70 -0.38
C ASP A 145 1.17 -19.73 0.51
N GLY A 146 1.26 -19.57 1.84
CA GLY A 146 0.62 -20.44 2.83
C GLY A 146 0.40 -19.72 4.17
N PRO A 147 -0.44 -20.28 5.07
CA PRO A 147 -0.74 -19.67 6.37
C PRO A 147 0.49 -19.53 7.27
N ASP A 148 1.49 -20.40 7.12
CA ASP A 148 2.80 -20.36 7.78
C ASP A 148 3.83 -19.48 7.02
N GLY A 149 3.40 -18.87 5.90
CA GLY A 149 4.22 -18.00 5.07
C GLY A 149 4.57 -16.66 5.74
N LEU A 150 5.51 -15.95 5.13
CA LEU A 150 6.10 -14.73 5.65
C LEU A 150 5.09 -13.61 5.91
N GLY A 151 4.22 -13.34 4.94
CA GLY A 151 3.19 -12.30 5.00
C GLY A 151 2.13 -12.59 6.05
N PRO A 152 1.44 -13.75 5.98
CA PRO A 152 0.43 -14.17 6.95
C PRO A 152 0.90 -14.14 8.40
N THR A 153 2.05 -14.75 8.69
CA THR A 153 2.62 -14.80 10.04
C THR A 153 2.93 -13.40 10.58
N ARG A 154 3.49 -12.53 9.74
CA ARG A 154 3.80 -11.14 10.13
C ARG A 154 2.55 -10.28 10.33
N ALA A 155 1.53 -10.46 9.50
CA ALA A 155 0.26 -9.77 9.66
C ALA A 155 -0.41 -10.17 11.00
N ALA A 156 -0.43 -11.47 11.32
CA ALA A 156 -0.97 -11.99 12.57
C ALA A 156 -0.22 -11.45 13.80
N GLY A 157 1.12 -11.55 13.80
CA GLY A 157 1.95 -11.06 14.90
C GLY A 157 1.91 -9.55 15.12
N PHE A 158 1.58 -8.76 14.08
CA PHE A 158 1.35 -7.33 14.24
C PHE A 158 -0.05 -7.01 14.79
N ALA A 159 -1.05 -7.84 14.45
CA ALA A 159 -2.44 -7.64 14.85
C ALA A 159 -2.71 -7.96 16.31
N ILE A 160 -2.03 -8.98 16.84
CA ILE A 160 -2.31 -9.57 18.15
C ILE A 160 -1.18 -9.21 19.11
N ALA A 161 -1.55 -8.61 20.25
CA ALA A 161 -0.60 -8.31 21.32
C ALA A 161 -0.26 -9.56 22.11
N GLU A 162 0.97 -9.65 22.63
CA GLU A 162 1.38 -10.75 23.49
C GLU A 162 0.90 -10.56 24.95
N PRO A 163 0.54 -11.65 25.66
CA PRO A 163 0.51 -13.04 25.18
C PRO A 163 -0.78 -13.33 24.38
N ALA A 164 -0.62 -13.98 23.23
CA ALA A 164 -1.75 -14.47 22.42
C ALA A 164 -2.34 -15.76 23.02
N ALA A 165 -3.64 -16.00 22.80
CA ALA A 165 -4.26 -17.28 23.17
C ALA A 165 -3.72 -18.42 22.28
N PRO A 166 -3.72 -19.68 22.76
CA PRO A 166 -3.31 -20.82 21.94
C PRO A 166 -4.09 -20.89 20.62
N GLY A 167 -3.38 -20.93 19.49
CA GLY A 167 -3.96 -20.99 18.14
C GLY A 167 -4.40 -19.65 17.55
N GLU A 168 -4.46 -18.56 18.32
CA GLU A 168 -4.97 -17.26 17.85
C GLU A 168 -4.13 -16.67 16.71
N LEU A 169 -2.80 -16.81 16.81
CA LEU A 169 -1.87 -16.38 15.76
C LEU A 169 -2.03 -17.21 14.48
N ASP A 170 -2.22 -18.53 14.62
CA ASP A 170 -2.38 -19.44 13.47
C ASP A 170 -3.70 -19.17 12.73
N GLU A 171 -4.78 -18.94 13.47
CA GLU A 171 -6.08 -18.53 12.92
C GLU A 171 -5.98 -17.19 12.18
N ALA A 172 -5.35 -16.19 12.79
CA ALA A 172 -5.17 -14.88 12.17
C ALA A 172 -4.28 -14.93 10.92
N ALA A 173 -3.26 -15.80 10.91
CA ALA A 173 -2.41 -16.01 9.74
C ALA A 173 -3.18 -16.73 8.62
N ALA A 174 -3.97 -17.76 8.94
CA ALA A 174 -4.84 -18.42 7.97
C ALA A 174 -5.84 -17.45 7.32
N ASP A 175 -6.46 -16.57 8.12
CA ASP A 175 -7.33 -15.50 7.63
C ASP A 175 -6.58 -14.54 6.70
N ALA A 176 -5.39 -14.08 7.11
CA ALA A 176 -4.55 -13.19 6.31
C ALA A 176 -4.19 -13.79 4.94
N GLN A 177 -3.83 -15.07 4.92
CA GLN A 177 -3.58 -15.82 3.69
C GLN A 177 -4.84 -15.90 2.83
N GLY A 178 -5.99 -16.27 3.42
CA GLY A 178 -7.26 -16.40 2.71
C GLY A 178 -7.70 -15.09 2.04
N TYR A 179 -7.52 -13.95 2.71
CA TYR A 179 -7.84 -12.64 2.13
C TYR A 179 -7.02 -12.31 0.89
N VAL A 180 -5.74 -12.67 0.87
CA VAL A 180 -4.87 -12.45 -0.30
C VAL A 180 -5.18 -13.47 -1.39
N ASP A 181 -5.43 -14.73 -1.04
CA ASP A 181 -5.77 -15.79 -1.99
C ASP A 181 -7.08 -15.50 -2.73
N ASP A 182 -8.08 -14.91 -2.08
CA ASP A 182 -9.31 -14.43 -2.72
C ASP A 182 -9.04 -13.45 -3.86
N ILE A 183 -8.08 -12.53 -3.69
CA ILE A 183 -7.65 -11.62 -4.77
C ILE A 183 -6.98 -12.43 -5.88
N LEU A 184 -6.04 -13.30 -5.53
CA LEU A 184 -5.23 -14.06 -6.49
C LEU A 184 -6.10 -14.97 -7.36
N ARG A 185 -7.08 -15.65 -6.77
CA ARG A 185 -8.06 -16.47 -7.49
C ARG A 185 -8.92 -15.63 -8.43
N ALA A 186 -9.44 -14.49 -7.96
CA ALA A 186 -10.24 -13.59 -8.78
C ALA A 186 -9.43 -12.91 -9.90
N ALA A 187 -8.13 -12.70 -9.69
CA ALA A 187 -7.21 -12.08 -10.64
C ALA A 187 -6.51 -13.08 -11.59
N GLY A 188 -6.90 -14.36 -11.60
CA GLY A 188 -6.16 -15.44 -12.28
C GLY A 188 -5.81 -15.16 -13.76
N GLY A 189 -6.66 -14.44 -14.50
CA GLY A 189 -6.38 -14.05 -15.89
C GLY A 189 -5.24 -13.03 -16.06
N LEU A 190 -4.95 -12.21 -15.04
CA LEU A 190 -3.87 -11.23 -15.04
C LEU A 190 -2.50 -11.86 -14.77
N ARG A 191 -2.45 -13.07 -14.20
CA ARG A 191 -1.21 -13.78 -13.87
C ARG A 191 -0.54 -14.43 -15.08
N LEU A 192 -1.33 -14.86 -16.06
CA LEU A 192 -0.90 -15.67 -17.21
C LEU A 192 -0.45 -14.81 -18.41
N ALA A 193 -0.85 -13.55 -18.51
CA ALA A 193 -0.55 -12.69 -19.65
C ALA A 193 0.93 -12.28 -19.80
N ALA A 194 1.81 -12.71 -18.90
CA ALA A 194 3.24 -12.40 -18.90
C ALA A 194 4.13 -13.54 -19.41
N GLU A 195 3.61 -14.77 -19.55
CA GLU A 195 4.39 -15.90 -20.07
C GLU A 195 4.49 -15.88 -21.61
N ASP A 196 3.61 -15.15 -22.31
CA ASP A 196 3.60 -15.02 -23.78
C ASP A 196 4.43 -13.83 -24.32
N GLN A 197 5.21 -13.14 -23.48
CA GLN A 197 6.03 -11.99 -23.91
C GLN A 197 7.51 -12.06 -23.46
N ALA A 198 8.01 -13.27 -23.14
CA ALA A 198 9.42 -13.52 -22.87
C ALA A 198 10.11 -14.18 -24.07
#